data_AF-A0A3P1W1T8-F1
#
_entry.id   AF-A0A3P1W1T8-F1
#
_cell.length_a   1.000
_cell.length_b   1.000
_cell.length_c   1.000
_cell.angle_alpha   90.00
_cell.angle_beta   90.00
_cell.angle_gamma   90.00
#
_symmetry.space_group_name_H-M   'P 1'
#
loop_
_entity.id
_entity.type
_entity.pdbx_description
1 polymer ?
#
loop_
_entity_poly.entity_id
_entity_poly.type
_entity_poly.pdbx_seq_one_letter_code
_entity_poly.pdbx_strand_id
1 'polypeptide(L)' 'AGLDEGQNLLYLVVVEGRQLTYRGMTLDELADLATELKLTKAINLDGGGSSVMVVAQKRISDLPLL' A
#
# COMPACT_ATOMS: atom_id res chain seq x y z
N ALA A 1 -6.19 -0.38 1.43
CA ALA A 1 -7.16 -0.53 0.32
C ALA A 1 -8.18 0.59 0.40
N GLY A 2 -8.73 1.05 -0.72
CA GLY A 2 -9.74 2.11 -0.68
C GLY A 2 -10.50 2.34 -1.98
N LEU A 3 -11.51 3.21 -1.90
CA LEU A 3 -12.37 3.65 -2.99
C LEU A 3 -12.32 5.17 -3.09
N ASP A 4 -12.36 5.68 -4.32
CA ASP A 4 -12.57 7.10 -4.59
C ASP A 4 -14.05 7.49 -4.44
N GLU A 5 -14.41 8.74 -4.75
CA GLU A 5 -15.80 9.21 -4.70
C GLU A 5 -16.70 8.42 -5.68
N GLY A 6 -16.18 8.08 -6.86
CA GLY A 6 -16.89 7.34 -7.90
C GLY A 6 -17.21 5.90 -7.53
N GLN A 7 -16.43 5.29 -6.61
CA GLN A 7 -16.60 3.93 -6.12
C GLN A 7 -16.64 2.86 -7.22
N ASN A 8 -16.05 3.16 -8.38
CA ASN A 8 -15.92 2.27 -9.53
C ASN A 8 -14.52 1.65 -9.64
N LEU A 9 -13.53 2.21 -8.92
CA LEU A 9 -12.16 1.73 -8.86
C LEU A 9 -11.80 1.31 -7.43
N LEU A 10 -11.32 0.08 -7.28
CA LEU A 10 -10.71 -0.40 -6.05
C LEU A 10 -9.20 -0.17 -6.10
N TYR A 11 -8.71 0.65 -5.16
CA TYR A 11 -7.30 0.91 -4.98
C TYR A 11 -6.71 -0.08 -3.98
N LEU A 12 -5.78 -0.91 -4.47
CA LEU A 12 -4.93 -1.76 -3.66
C LEU A 12 -3.52 -1.15 -3.66
N VAL A 13 -3.07 -0.72 -2.49
CA VAL A 13 -1.76 -0.09 -2.31
C VAL A 13 -0.92 -0.99 -1.43
N VAL A 14 0.29 -1.29 -1.89
CA VAL A 14 1.34 -1.97 -1.13
C VAL A 14 2.54 -1.04 -1.09
N VAL A 15 3.07 -0.80 0.11
CA VAL A 15 4.21 0.09 0.34
C VAL A 15 5.41 -0.75 0.77
N GLU A 16 6.51 -0.65 0.04
CA GLU A 16 7.78 -1.28 0.39
C GLU A 16 8.38 -0.63 1.64
N GLY A 17 9.01 -1.44 2.50
CA GLY A 17 9.66 -0.95 3.70
C GLY A 17 10.75 -1.89 4.19
N ARG A 18 11.50 -1.44 5.20
CA ARG A 18 12.67 -2.16 5.74
C ARG A 18 13.69 -2.52 4.63
N GLN A 19 13.89 -1.60 3.70
CA GLN A 19 14.97 -1.61 2.73
C GLN A 19 16.02 -0.54 3.10
N LEU A 20 17.24 -0.68 2.58
CA LEU A 20 18.32 0.31 2.81
C LEU A 20 17.92 1.72 2.38
N THR A 21 17.09 1.84 1.34
CA THR A 21 16.66 3.11 0.75
C THR A 21 15.24 3.51 1.14
N TYR A 22 14.41 2.58 1.63
CA TYR A 22 12.99 2.82 1.94
C TYR A 22 12.59 2.20 3.29
N ARG A 23 12.19 3.06 4.24
CA ARG A 23 11.69 2.61 5.56
C ARG A 23 10.23 2.14 5.55
N GLY A 24 9.48 2.45 4.51
CA GLY A 24 8.03 2.33 4.47
C GLY A 24 7.33 3.61 4.93
N MET A 25 6.04 3.49 5.24
CA MET A 25 5.19 4.60 5.68
C MET A 25 4.64 4.34 7.09
N THR A 26 4.48 5.40 7.87
CA THR A 26 3.62 5.39 9.06
C THR A 26 2.15 5.32 8.63
N LEU A 27 1.23 5.08 9.58
CA LEU A 27 -0.20 5.13 9.28
C LEU A 27 -0.66 6.52 8.85
N ASP A 28 -0.08 7.57 9.42
CA ASP A 28 -0.38 8.96 9.04
C ASP A 28 0.08 9.26 7.62
N GLU A 29 1.31 8.85 7.25
CA GLU A 29 1.82 8.99 5.88
C GLU A 29 0.99 8.19 4.87
N LEU A 30 0.47 7.03 5.26
CA LEU A 30 -0.42 6.23 4.44
C LEU A 30 -1.82 6.87 4.30
N ALA A 31 -2.29 7.58 5.33
CA ALA A 31 -3.54 8.35 5.28
C ALA A 31 -3.39 9.60 4.41
N ASP A 32 -2.24 10.27 4.46
CA ASP A 32 -1.90 11.37 3.57
C ASP A 32 -1.85 10.89 2.12
N LEU A 33 -1.22 9.74 1.85
CA LEU A 33 -1.23 9.12 0.52
C LEU A 33 -2.67 8.79 0.06
N ALA A 34 -3.52 8.28 0.95
CA ALA A 34 -4.92 8.03 0.61
C ALA A 34 -5.66 9.33 0.22
N THR A 35 -5.33 10.44 0.89
CA THR A 35 -5.86 11.77 0.57
C THR A 35 -5.34 12.28 -0.77
N GLU A 36 -4.05 12.13 -1.05
CA GLU A 36 -3.42 12.49 -2.34
C GLU A 36 -4.03 11.70 -3.51
N LEU A 37 -4.33 10.42 -3.28
CA LEU A 37 -5.02 9.54 -4.22
C LEU A 37 -6.54 9.82 -4.31
N LYS A 38 -7.07 10.80 -3.55
CA LYS A 38 -8.49 11.18 -3.50
C LYS A 38 -9.42 10.05 -3.08
N LEU A 39 -8.95 9.15 -2.22
CA LEU A 39 -9.77 8.09 -1.66
C LEU A 39 -10.73 8.69 -0.63
N THR A 40 -12.03 8.42 -0.78
CA THR A 40 -13.06 8.86 0.17
C THR A 40 -13.28 7.83 1.28
N LYS A 41 -12.92 6.57 1.01
CA LYS A 41 -12.96 5.47 1.97
C LYS A 41 -11.66 4.69 1.86
N ALA A 42 -10.94 4.55 2.96
CA ALA A 42 -9.72 3.75 3.01
C ALA A 42 -9.63 2.98 4.33
N ILE A 43 -9.05 1.78 4.26
CA ILE A 43 -8.73 0.96 5.41
C ILE A 43 -7.33 0.39 5.24
N ASN A 44 -6.57 0.40 6.34
CA ASN A 44 -5.28 -0.28 6.40
C ASN A 44 -5.46 -1.80 6.49
N LEU A 45 -4.56 -2.56 5.88
CA LEU A 45 -4.52 -4.02 5.98
C LEU A 45 -3.29 -4.45 6.79
N ASP A 46 -3.04 -5.77 6.88
CA ASP A 46 -1.80 -6.25 7.48
C ASP A 46 -0.58 -5.72 6.72
N GLY A 47 0.50 -5.46 7.45
CA GLY A 47 1.67 -4.73 6.98
C GLY A 47 2.99 -5.45 7.22
N GLY A 48 4.08 -4.70 7.23
CA GLY A 48 5.41 -5.23 7.54
C GLY A 48 5.83 -6.35 6.58
N GLY A 49 6.27 -7.48 7.12
CA GLY A 49 6.72 -8.63 6.32
C GLY A 49 5.60 -9.35 5.57
N SER A 50 4.33 -9.09 5.92
CA SER A 50 3.15 -9.67 5.25
C SER A 50 2.75 -8.92 3.98
N SER A 51 3.25 -7.69 3.78
CA SER A 51 2.92 -6.87 2.61
C SER A 51 3.49 -7.48 1.33
N VAL A 52 2.61 -7.95 0.44
CA VAL A 52 2.98 -8.55 -0.84
C VAL A 52 1.98 -8.16 -1.93
N MET A 53 2.47 -7.79 -3.12
CA MET A 53 1.64 -7.69 -4.32
C MET A 53 2.08 -8.72 -5.36
N VAL A 54 1.11 -9.51 -5.86
CA VAL A 54 1.30 -10.52 -6.91
C VAL A 54 0.35 -10.21 -8.06
N VAL A 55 0.89 -10.12 -9.27
CA VAL A 55 0.13 -9.91 -10.50
C VAL A 55 0.51 -11.00 -11.50
N ALA A 56 -0.49 -11.68 -12.06
CA ALA A 56 -0.27 -12.77 -13.02
C ALA A 56 0.77 -13.80 -12.55
N GLN A 57 0.64 -14.27 -11.30
CA GLN A 57 1.55 -15.23 -10.65
C GLN A 57 2.98 -14.73 -10.41
N LYS A 58 3.24 -13.44 -10.64
CA LYS A 58 4.55 -12.82 -10.38
C LYS A 58 4.45 -11.85 -9.22
N ARG A 59 5.33 -12.02 -8.23
CA ARG A 59 5.55 -11.02 -7.18
C ARG A 59 6.13 -9.75 -7.81
N ILE A 60 5.49 -8.61 -7.58
CA ILE A 60 5.95 -7.31 -8.07
C ILE A 60 6.44 -6.40 -6.96
N SER A 61 6.13 -6.73 -5.70
CA SER A 61 6.75 -6.14 -4.52
C SER A 61 8.12 -6.75 -4.24
N ASP A 62 9.03 -5.98 -3.68
CA ASP A 62 10.37 -6.41 -3.27
C ASP A 62 10.36 -7.12 -1.90
N LEU A 63 11.40 -7.92 -1.65
CA LEU A 63 11.55 -8.57 -0.35
C LEU A 63 12.21 -7.61 0.65
N PRO A 64 11.67 -7.46 1.86
CA PRO A 64 12.35 -6.72 2.91
C PRO A 64 13.69 -7.40 3.23
N LEU A 65 14.65 -6.63 3.73
CA LEU A 65 15.88 -7.20 4.27
C LEU A 65 15.51 -8.24 5.35
N LEU A 66 16.06 -9.46 5.20
CA LEU A 66 16.03 -10.49 6.24
C LEU A 66 16.86 -10.05 7.44
#